data_AF-A0AAW8ZWK2-F1
#
_entry.id   AF-A0AAW8ZWK2-F1
#
_cell.length_a   1.000
_cell.length_b   1.000
_cell.length_c   1.000
_cell.angle_alpha   90.00
_cell.angle_beta   90.00
_cell.angle_gamma   90.00
#
_symmetry.space_group_name_H-M   'P 1'
#
loop_
_entity.id
_entity.type
_entity.pdbx_description
1 polymer ?
#
loop_
_entity_poly.entity_id
_entity_poly.type
_entity_poly.pdbx_seq_one_letter_code
_entity_poly.pdbx_strand_id
1 'polypeptide(L)'
;MILWLHVENGSKFTRGKKRVREDVGSLVTRFYDSTKLNDAEYRLVIRYANDADLKERLDGLLHEICHLADLRNCVVDDISVKNEANGLYWDECDGGWK
;
A
#
# COMPACT_ATOMS: atom_id res chain seq x y z
N MET A 1 -6.71 -1.42 -9.44
CA MET A 1 -5.24 -1.41 -9.33
C MET A 1 -4.80 -2.41 -8.28
N ILE A 2 -3.57 -2.87 -8.30
CA ILE A 2 -2.99 -3.80 -7.34
C ILE A 2 -1.90 -3.05 -6.57
N LEU A 3 -2.07 -2.93 -5.26
CA LEU A 3 -1.05 -2.47 -4.32
C LEU A 3 -0.28 -3.69 -3.84
N TRP A 4 1.02 -3.72 -4.06
CA TRP A 4 1.94 -4.71 -3.50
C TRP A 4 2.78 -4.05 -2.41
N LEU A 5 2.87 -4.71 -1.25
CA LEU A 5 3.52 -4.21 -0.05
C LEU A 5 4.39 -5.29 0.58
N HIS A 6 5.68 -5.01 0.73
CA HIS A 6 6.59 -5.86 1.49
C HIS A 6 6.86 -5.28 2.88
N VAL A 7 6.37 -5.96 3.92
CA VAL A 7 6.59 -5.58 5.32
C VAL A 7 7.56 -6.53 5.98
N GLU A 8 8.64 -5.95 6.50
CA GLU A 8 9.67 -6.64 7.25
C GLU A 8 9.65 -6.26 8.74
N ASN A 9 10.23 -7.13 9.57
CA ASN A 9 10.39 -6.82 10.98
C ASN A 9 11.56 -5.83 11.10
N GLY A 10 11.41 -4.75 11.88
CA GLY A 10 12.51 -3.82 12.11
C GLY A 10 13.66 -4.42 12.94
N SER A 11 13.45 -5.61 13.52
CA SER A 11 14.45 -6.35 14.29
C SER A 11 14.15 -7.85 14.28
N LYS A 12 15.18 -8.69 14.46
CA LYS A 12 15.05 -10.15 14.60
C LYS A 12 14.17 -10.58 15.78
N PHE A 13 13.95 -9.70 16.76
CA PHE A 13 13.11 -9.96 17.93
C PHE A 13 11.65 -9.51 17.75
N THR A 14 11.37 -8.67 16.75
CA THR A 14 10.01 -8.19 16.47
C THR A 14 9.18 -9.31 15.85
N ARG A 15 7.92 -9.45 16.27
CA ARG A 15 6.92 -10.35 15.67
C ARG A 15 5.66 -9.57 15.30
N GLY A 16 5.83 -8.51 14.52
CA GLY A 16 4.77 -7.54 14.19
C GLY A 16 4.15 -7.70 12.81
N LYS A 17 4.84 -8.34 11.85
CA LYS A 17 4.40 -8.41 10.43
C LYS A 17 2.94 -8.80 10.24
N LYS A 18 2.49 -9.86 10.91
CA LYS A 18 1.12 -10.35 10.80
C LYS A 18 0.12 -9.26 11.20
N ARG A 19 0.40 -8.57 12.30
CA ARG A 19 -0.48 -7.51 12.80
C ARG A 19 -0.48 -6.29 11.89
N VAL A 20 0.69 -5.90 11.37
CA VAL A 20 0.76 -4.82 10.36
C VAL A 20 -0.06 -5.17 9.13
N ARG A 21 0.01 -6.39 8.60
CA ARG A 21 -0.81 -6.81 7.46
C ARG A 21 -2.32 -6.76 7.76
N GLU A 22 -2.73 -7.13 8.97
CA GLU A 22 -4.14 -7.01 9.41
C GLU A 22 -4.58 -5.54 9.52
N ASP A 23 -3.72 -4.69 10.10
CA ASP A 23 -3.98 -3.25 10.26
C ASP A 23 -4.03 -2.56 8.87
N VAL A 24 -3.12 -2.89 7.94
CA VAL A 24 -3.15 -2.44 6.54
C VAL A 24 -4.40 -2.92 5.82
N GLY A 25 -4.75 -4.21 5.94
CA GLY A 25 -5.99 -4.75 5.35
C GLY A 25 -7.24 -4.03 5.85
N SER A 26 -7.28 -3.70 7.13
CA SER A 26 -8.37 -2.92 7.74
C SER A 26 -8.39 -1.48 7.23
N LEU A 27 -7.20 -0.86 7.09
CA LEU A 27 -7.05 0.49 6.55
C LEU A 27 -7.60 0.58 5.12
N VAL A 28 -7.12 -0.28 4.21
CA VAL A 28 -7.55 -0.24 2.81
C VAL A 28 -9.04 -0.53 2.66
N THR A 29 -9.60 -1.47 3.43
CA THR A 29 -11.04 -1.79 3.41
C THR A 29 -11.90 -0.64 3.94
N ARG A 30 -11.36 0.15 4.88
CA ARG A 30 -12.07 1.28 5.48
C ARG A 30 -12.17 2.47 4.54
N PHE A 31 -11.11 2.75 3.78
CA PHE A 31 -11.02 3.95 2.94
C PHE A 31 -11.30 3.69 1.46
N TYR A 32 -11.13 2.46 1.01
CA TYR A 32 -11.25 2.09 -0.39
C TYR A 32 -12.05 0.79 -0.54
N ASP A 33 -12.73 0.65 -1.68
CA ASP A 33 -13.26 -0.65 -2.07
C ASP A 33 -12.08 -1.53 -2.47
N SER A 34 -11.80 -2.53 -1.64
CA SER A 34 -10.58 -3.33 -1.73
C SER A 34 -10.83 -4.80 -1.49
N THR A 35 -9.96 -5.63 -2.07
CA THR A 35 -9.97 -7.07 -1.89
C THR A 35 -8.55 -7.53 -1.66
N LYS A 36 -8.30 -8.17 -0.52
CA LYS A 36 -7.02 -8.82 -0.25
C LYS A 36 -6.82 -10.00 -1.20
N LEU A 37 -5.77 -9.96 -2.01
CA LEU A 37 -5.43 -11.05 -2.94
C LEU A 37 -4.52 -12.06 -2.25
N ASN A 38 -3.48 -11.57 -1.56
CA ASN A 38 -2.59 -12.39 -0.73
C ASN A 38 -2.00 -11.54 0.42
N ASP A 39 -0.98 -12.04 1.11
CA ASP A 39 -0.39 -11.37 2.27
C ASP A 39 0.37 -10.07 1.94
N ALA A 40 0.77 -9.87 0.69
CA ALA A 40 1.47 -8.69 0.20
C ALA A 40 0.64 -7.86 -0.80
N GLU A 41 -0.39 -8.45 -1.43
CA GLU A 41 -1.14 -7.83 -2.52
C GLU A 41 -2.59 -7.54 -2.16
N TYR A 42 -3.02 -6.32 -2.51
CA TYR A 42 -4.37 -5.83 -2.33
C TYR A 42 -4.87 -5.25 -3.65
N ARG A 43 -6.02 -5.71 -4.14
CA ARG A 43 -6.72 -5.05 -5.23
C ARG A 43 -7.48 -3.86 -4.65
N LEU A 44 -7.24 -2.66 -5.18
CA LEU A 44 -7.89 -1.42 -4.79
C LEU A 44 -8.70 -0.84 -5.96
N VAL A 45 -9.88 -0.30 -5.65
CA VAL A 45 -10.70 0.49 -6.57
C VAL A 45 -10.71 1.92 -6.06
N ILE A 46 -9.88 2.77 -6.67
CA ILE A 46 -9.77 4.20 -6.35
C ILE A 46 -10.40 5.00 -7.48
N ARG A 47 -11.39 5.84 -7.16
CA ARG A 47 -11.99 6.78 -8.11
C ARG A 47 -11.24 8.10 -8.03
N TYR A 48 -10.52 8.47 -9.06
CA TYR A 48 -9.74 9.70 -9.11
C TYR A 48 -10.07 10.52 -10.36
N ALA A 49 -9.97 11.84 -10.27
CA ALA A 49 -10.28 12.74 -11.39
C ALA A 49 -9.10 12.91 -12.36
N ASN A 50 -7.89 12.91 -11.83
CA ASN A 50 -6.64 13.07 -12.57
C ASN A 50 -5.49 12.42 -11.80
N ASP A 51 -4.32 12.35 -12.43
CA ASP A 51 -3.14 11.70 -11.84
C ASP A 51 -2.64 12.40 -10.56
N ALA A 52 -2.86 13.71 -10.40
CA ALA A 52 -2.51 14.43 -9.17
C ALA A 52 -3.41 14.05 -7.98
N ASP A 53 -4.72 13.91 -8.19
CA ASP A 53 -5.67 13.40 -7.17
C ASP A 53 -5.35 11.94 -6.81
N LEU A 54 -4.96 11.12 -7.80
CA LEU A 54 -4.48 9.77 -7.51
C LEU A 54 -3.20 9.79 -6.68
N LYS A 55 -2.23 10.65 -7.04
CA LYS A 55 -0.97 10.81 -6.31
C LYS A 55 -1.22 11.18 -4.85
N GLU A 56 -2.03 12.20 -4.58
CA GLU A 56 -2.32 12.64 -3.22
C GLU A 56 -2.93 11.52 -2.35
N ARG A 57 -3.85 10.74 -2.94
CA ARG A 57 -4.47 9.61 -2.24
C ARG A 57 -3.51 8.46 -1.99
N LEU A 58 -2.63 8.17 -2.95
CA LEU A 58 -1.59 7.16 -2.78
C LEU A 58 -0.58 7.61 -1.73
N ASP A 59 -0.03 8.82 -1.84
CA ASP A 59 0.91 9.41 -0.88
C ASP A 59 0.33 9.33 0.55
N GLY A 60 -0.95 9.69 0.73
CA GLY A 60 -1.63 9.60 2.03
C GLY A 60 -1.81 8.16 2.52
N LEU A 61 -2.19 7.23 1.64
CA LEU A 61 -2.29 5.80 1.97
C LEU A 61 -0.94 5.23 2.38
N LEU A 62 0.12 5.51 1.63
CA LEU A 62 1.45 5.00 1.90
C LEU A 62 2.02 5.56 3.19
N HIS A 63 1.81 6.86 3.44
CA HIS A 63 2.20 7.49 4.70
C HIS A 63 1.58 6.77 5.90
N GLU A 64 0.28 6.46 5.84
CA GLU A 64 -0.42 5.76 6.91
C GLU A 64 0.07 4.31 7.07
N ILE A 65 0.35 3.61 5.97
CA ILE A 65 0.92 2.25 6.02
C ILE A 65 2.30 2.25 6.70
N CYS A 66 3.17 3.19 6.32
CA CYS A 66 4.48 3.36 6.96
C CYS A 66 4.33 3.67 8.45
N HIS A 67 3.40 4.56 8.82
CA HIS A 67 3.10 4.86 10.21
C HIS A 67 2.65 3.62 11.00
N LEU A 68 1.77 2.80 10.44
CA LEU A 68 1.34 1.53 11.05
C LEU A 68 2.50 0.54 11.23
N ALA A 69 3.42 0.47 10.27
CA ALA A 69 4.61 -0.36 10.39
C ALA A 69 5.50 0.11 11.55
N ASP A 70 5.78 1.41 11.62
CA ASP A 70 6.62 2.02 12.66
C ASP A 70 6.04 1.79 14.07
N LEU A 71 4.73 1.98 14.25
CA LEU A 71 4.04 1.73 15.53
C LEU A 71 4.22 0.29 16.05
N ARG A 72 4.53 -0.65 15.15
CA ARG A 72 4.74 -2.07 15.46
C ARG A 72 6.21 -2.49 15.37
N ASN A 73 7.15 -1.55 15.30
CA ASN A 73 8.58 -1.78 15.09
C ASN A 73 8.85 -2.63 13.84
N CYS A 74 8.07 -2.41 12.78
CA CYS A 74 8.21 -3.01 11.46
C CYS A 74 8.62 -1.94 10.46
N VAL A 75 9.09 -2.35 9.29
CA VAL A 75 9.47 -1.45 8.19
C VAL A 75 8.76 -1.90 6.92
N VAL A 76 8.40 -0.94 6.07
CA VAL A 76 8.02 -1.22 4.69
C VAL A 76 9.30 -1.26 3.88
N ASP A 77 9.67 -2.45 3.40
CA ASP A 77 10.91 -2.68 2.65
C ASP A 77 10.77 -2.25 1.19
N ASP A 78 9.62 -2.56 0.59
CA ASP A 78 9.33 -2.21 -0.80
C ASP A 78 7.82 -2.08 -1.02
N ILE A 79 7.44 -1.21 -1.96
CA ILE A 79 6.06 -0.90 -2.26
C ILE A 79 5.90 -0.56 -3.74
N SER A 80 4.86 -1.12 -4.36
CA SER A 80 4.54 -0.80 -5.75
C SER A 80 3.05 -0.83 -6.01
N VAL A 81 2.61 0.03 -6.92
CA VAL A 81 1.22 0.08 -7.38
C VAL A 81 1.19 -0.24 -8.86
N LYS A 82 0.40 -1.23 -9.25
CA LYS A 82 0.23 -1.67 -10.62
C LYS A 82 -1.21 -1.47 -11.08
N ASN A 83 -1.39 -0.92 -12.27
CA ASN A 83 -2.70 -0.88 -12.90
C ASN A 83 -3.01 -2.26 -13.51
N GLU A 84 -4.14 -2.82 -13.13
CA GLU A 84 -4.55 -4.15 -13.54
C GLU A 84 -4.97 -4.22 -15.02
N ALA A 85 -5.48 -3.12 -15.58
CA ALA A 85 -6.02 -3.10 -16.93
C ALA A 85 -4.95 -3.03 -18.01
N ASN A 86 -3.90 -2.24 -17.80
CA ASN A 86 -2.84 -2.00 -18.77
C ASN A 86 -1.46 -2.55 -18.31
N GLY A 87 -1.35 -3.01 -17.06
CA GLY A 87 -0.13 -3.58 -16.52
C GLY A 87 0.95 -2.56 -16.13
N LEU A 88 0.68 -1.26 -16.26
CA LEU A 88 1.63 -0.18 -15.95
C LEU A 88 1.85 -0.06 -14.44
N TYR A 89 3.04 0.38 -14.05
CA TYR A 89 3.37 0.69 -12.67
C TYR A 89 3.21 2.19 -12.41
N TRP A 90 2.82 2.54 -11.20
CA TRP A 90 2.76 3.93 -10.78
C TRP A 90 4.16 4.42 -10.42
N ASP A 91 4.58 5.51 -11.05
CA ASP A 91 5.80 6.22 -10.69
C ASP A 91 5.47 7.30 -9.66
N GLU A 92 5.90 7.08 -8.41
CA GLU A 92 5.63 8.01 -7.31
C GLU A 92 6.36 9.35 -7.46
N CYS A 93 7.54 9.34 -8.10
CA CYS A 93 8.39 10.51 -8.27
C CYS A 93 7.80 11.45 -9.33
N ASP A 94 7.36 10.89 -10.46
CA ASP A 94 6.82 11.66 -11.58
C ASP A 94 5.30 11.86 -11.49
N GLY A 95 4.59 11.05 -10.70
CA GLY A 95 3.14 11.15 -10.51
C GLY A 95 2.34 10.69 -11.73
N GLY A 96 2.65 9.50 -12.26
CA GLY A 96 1.98 8.96 -13.44
C GLY A 96 2.24 7.47 -13.68
N TRP A 97 1.57 6.90 -14.68
CA TRP A 97 1.74 5.48 -15.06
C TRP A 97 2.89 5.28 -16.05
N LYS A 98 3.75 4.28 -15.80
CA LYS A 98 4.89 3.90 -16.64
C LYS A 98 4.96 2.41 -16.95
#